data_AF-A0A960MHI2-F1
#
_entry.id   AF-A0A960MHI2-F1
#
_cell.length_a   1.000
_cell.length_b   1.000
_cell.length_c   1.000
_cell.angle_alpha   90.00
_cell.angle_beta   90.00
_cell.angle_gamma   90.00
#
_symmetry.space_group_name_H-M   'P 1'
#
loop_
_entity.id
_entity.type
_entity.pdbx_description
1 polymer ?
#
loop_
_entity_poly.entity_id
_entity_poly.type
_entity_poly.pdbx_seq_one_letter_code
_entity_poly.pdbx_strand_id
1 'polypeptide(L)'
;VAAVMDRVETMGAVWMGLTLTCARCHTHKYDDITQTEYYQLFAYFDNGDETNAKVPVSAAAWAEYEAQLERYRDELDLLRARSDAARQALSDRMIDWEARAQGWIAEAGAVEKPGYAPIQIDGFASTKGVQFAREKDGSIVVGGENPATATYTVTGKLPAGRLTGLRLEVLPDSSLGGQGPGRSKQGNFVLNRIELSVKGYPRNPILLTEADADYAQPQWEANGALDQNVKAKQDGTGWAVGGQIGKPHEAVFGFAEAIVLDQPAEFSIQLIQNYGDQHTIGRFRLSGLTTPTLLAIPTPLRHALLKPADLRSPEEQESLLRHFERLDSETWPILAKLEAFEAKAPQKPEMDVRILKQRSGDLRTTHVLRRGEFKEPLAAVEPGALSVLPPIQHRGDRGDRLDLAKWLVGGQNPLTPRVIANEIWANLFGQGIVTTLNDFGVRGDRPTHPDLLDWLAAELVRNGWSRKKLIKTIVMSN
;
A
#
# COMPACT_ATOMS: atom_id res chain seq x y z
N VAL A 1 2.45 28.51 -6.14
CA VAL A 1 2.79 29.92 -6.43
C VAL A 1 3.71 30.54 -5.37
N ALA A 2 3.32 30.64 -4.09
CA ALA A 2 4.19 31.23 -3.05
C ALA A 2 5.61 30.60 -2.97
N ALA A 3 5.70 29.27 -2.94
CA ALA A 3 6.99 28.56 -2.94
C ALA A 3 7.83 28.80 -4.21
N VAL A 4 7.20 29.18 -5.33
CA VAL A 4 7.90 29.49 -6.59
C VAL A 4 8.43 30.92 -6.55
N MET A 5 7.65 31.88 -6.01
CA MET A 5 8.10 33.26 -5.77
C MET A 5 9.33 33.27 -4.85
N ASP A 6 9.28 32.52 -3.75
CA ASP A 6 10.39 32.38 -2.81
C ASP A 6 11.68 31.88 -3.49
N ARG A 7 11.56 30.90 -4.40
CA ARG A 7 12.70 30.37 -5.18
C ARG A 7 13.30 31.41 -6.12
N VAL A 8 12.47 32.20 -6.80
CA VAL A 8 12.93 33.28 -7.70
C VAL A 8 13.70 34.34 -6.91
N GLU A 9 13.13 34.76 -5.78
CA GLU A 9 13.69 35.82 -4.96
C GLU A 9 14.97 35.37 -4.24
N THR A 10 14.97 34.15 -3.69
CA THR A 10 16.17 33.54 -3.11
C THR A 10 17.26 33.37 -4.16
N MET A 11 16.91 32.92 -5.37
CA MET A 11 17.88 32.81 -6.46
C MET A 11 18.47 34.16 -6.84
N GLY A 12 17.63 35.19 -7.00
CA GLY A 12 18.06 36.56 -7.30
C GLY A 12 19.01 37.13 -6.24
N ALA A 13 18.66 37.00 -4.97
CA ALA A 13 19.48 37.50 -3.87
C ALA A 13 20.81 36.73 -3.74
N VAL A 14 20.76 35.40 -3.68
CA VAL A 14 21.94 34.56 -3.39
C VAL A 14 22.90 34.47 -4.58
N TRP A 15 22.39 34.38 -5.80
CA TRP A 15 23.23 34.13 -6.98
C TRP A 15 23.50 35.37 -7.83
N MET A 16 22.68 36.41 -7.72
CA MET A 16 22.85 37.63 -8.53
C MET A 16 23.03 38.88 -7.65
N GLY A 17 22.80 38.79 -6.33
CA GLY A 17 22.81 39.98 -5.49
C GLY A 17 21.72 40.96 -5.92
N LEU A 18 20.56 40.49 -6.36
CA LEU A 18 19.47 41.35 -6.83
C LEU A 18 18.20 41.14 -5.99
N THR A 19 17.56 42.24 -5.60
CA THR A 19 16.31 42.22 -4.85
C THR A 19 15.11 42.22 -5.80
N LEU A 20 14.64 41.03 -6.17
CA LEU A 20 13.57 40.87 -7.17
C LEU A 20 12.14 41.07 -6.63
N THR A 21 11.96 41.20 -5.32
CA THR A 21 10.65 41.16 -4.66
C THR A 21 9.68 42.26 -5.13
N CYS A 22 10.15 43.50 -5.39
CA CYS A 22 9.27 44.55 -5.91
C CYS A 22 8.73 44.21 -7.31
N ALA A 23 9.55 43.55 -8.15
CA ALA A 23 9.21 43.15 -9.50
C ALA A 23 8.05 42.14 -9.55
N ARG A 24 7.72 41.49 -8.42
CA ARG A 24 6.57 40.59 -8.29
C ARG A 24 5.24 41.28 -8.62
N CYS A 25 5.03 42.49 -8.13
CA CYS A 25 3.74 43.17 -8.18
C CYS A 25 3.65 44.28 -9.23
N HIS A 26 4.79 44.88 -9.59
CA HIS A 26 4.90 45.96 -10.58
C HIS A 26 6.33 45.99 -11.12
N THR A 27 6.59 46.69 -12.24
CA THR A 27 7.98 46.93 -12.69
C THR A 27 8.80 47.52 -11.55
N HIS A 28 9.99 46.96 -11.33
CA HIS A 28 10.85 47.29 -10.20
C HIS A 28 11.10 48.81 -10.14
N LYS A 29 11.05 49.36 -8.93
CA LYS A 29 11.00 50.82 -8.74
C LYS A 29 12.32 51.52 -9.03
N TYR A 30 13.44 50.82 -8.83
CA TYR A 30 14.79 51.41 -8.84
C TYR A 30 15.67 50.80 -9.93
N ASP A 31 15.78 49.47 -9.94
CA ASP A 31 16.46 48.73 -11.00
C ASP A 31 15.57 48.53 -12.25
N ASP A 32 16.21 48.49 -13.42
CA ASP A 32 15.57 48.25 -14.73
C ASP A 32 15.16 46.78 -14.90
N ILE A 33 14.20 46.35 -14.08
CA ILE A 33 13.64 44.99 -14.06
C ILE A 33 12.12 45.10 -14.16
N THR A 34 11.58 44.68 -15.29
CA THR A 34 10.13 44.68 -15.53
C THR A 34 9.43 43.57 -14.75
N GLN A 35 8.13 43.75 -14.49
CA GLN A 35 7.32 42.68 -13.90
C GLN A 35 7.32 41.43 -14.79
N THR A 36 7.28 41.60 -16.11
CA THR A 36 7.32 40.47 -17.06
C THR A 36 8.59 39.65 -16.88
N GLU A 37 9.77 40.28 -16.77
CA GLU A 37 11.03 39.57 -16.57
C GLU A 37 11.09 38.81 -15.24
N TYR A 38 10.46 39.31 -14.17
CA TYR A 38 10.29 38.54 -12.93
C TYR A 38 9.53 37.23 -13.19
N TYR A 39 8.42 37.30 -13.94
CA TYR A 39 7.65 36.10 -14.25
C TYR A 39 8.31 35.18 -15.29
N GLN A 40 9.20 35.71 -16.12
CA GLN A 40 10.07 34.90 -16.98
C GLN A 40 11.08 34.09 -16.15
N LEU A 41 11.64 34.66 -15.08
CA LEU A 41 12.47 33.89 -14.13
C LEU A 41 11.63 32.89 -13.33
N PHE A 42 10.41 33.27 -12.94
CA PHE A 42 9.44 32.40 -12.28
C PHE A 42 9.12 31.15 -13.09
N ALA A 43 8.99 31.28 -14.41
CA ALA A 43 8.60 30.19 -15.30
C ALA A 43 9.57 28.99 -15.26
N TYR A 44 10.87 29.20 -14.96
CA TYR A 44 11.81 28.10 -14.75
C TYR A 44 11.40 27.22 -13.56
N PHE A 45 10.92 27.82 -12.47
CA PHE A 45 10.60 27.10 -11.24
C PHE A 45 9.14 26.59 -11.21
N ASP A 46 8.26 27.19 -12.00
CA ASP A 46 6.83 26.85 -12.04
C ASP A 46 6.57 25.43 -12.59
N ASN A 47 7.54 24.85 -13.29
CA ASN A 47 7.49 23.46 -13.79
C ASN A 47 8.25 22.45 -12.92
N GLY A 48 8.52 22.78 -11.66
CA GLY A 48 9.05 21.86 -10.66
C GLY A 48 7.95 21.21 -9.81
N ASP A 49 7.87 19.88 -9.82
CA ASP A 49 6.99 19.12 -8.93
C ASP A 49 7.75 18.57 -7.73
N GLU A 50 7.23 18.85 -6.53
CA GLU A 50 7.72 18.23 -5.31
C GLU A 50 7.18 16.81 -5.23
N THR A 51 8.07 15.84 -5.32
CA THR A 51 7.74 14.41 -5.30
C THR A 51 8.76 13.64 -4.48
N ASN A 52 8.50 12.36 -4.24
CA ASN A 52 9.46 11.48 -3.60
C ASN A 52 10.18 10.65 -4.67
N ALA A 53 11.49 10.49 -4.50
CA ALA A 53 12.27 9.48 -5.19
C ALA A 53 12.66 8.39 -4.19
N LYS A 54 12.61 7.13 -4.64
CA LYS A 54 13.20 6.02 -3.92
C LYS A 54 14.69 5.99 -4.20
N VAL A 55 15.50 6.01 -3.15
CA VAL A 55 16.95 5.89 -3.24
C VAL A 55 17.44 4.80 -2.28
N PRO A 56 18.52 4.08 -2.62
CA PRO A 56 19.12 3.13 -1.68
C PRO A 56 19.48 3.82 -0.36
N VAL A 57 19.17 3.18 0.77
CA VAL A 57 19.55 3.66 2.10
C VAL A 57 21.06 3.79 2.24
N SER A 58 21.80 2.79 1.74
CA SER A 58 23.26 2.84 1.61
C SER A 58 23.74 1.79 0.61
N ALA A 59 24.97 1.96 0.11
CA ALA A 59 25.61 0.95 -0.73
C ALA A 59 25.79 -0.40 0.00
N ALA A 60 26.07 -0.37 1.31
CA ALA A 60 26.23 -1.57 2.12
C ALA A 60 24.89 -2.34 2.27
N ALA A 61 23.80 -1.64 2.57
CA ALA A 61 22.47 -2.24 2.66
C ALA A 61 22.02 -2.83 1.32
N TRP A 62 22.34 -2.16 0.21
CA TRP A 62 22.03 -2.66 -1.13
C TRP A 62 22.80 -3.94 -1.47
N ALA A 63 24.10 -3.98 -1.17
CA ALA A 63 24.91 -5.19 -1.38
C ALA A 63 24.42 -6.38 -0.52
N GLU A 64 23.98 -6.11 0.71
CA GLU A 64 23.35 -7.13 1.55
C GLU A 64 22.04 -7.65 0.95
N TYR A 65 21.18 -6.76 0.47
CA TYR A 65 19.94 -7.12 -0.22
C TYR A 65 20.20 -7.99 -1.45
N GLU A 66 21.19 -7.66 -2.28
CA GLU A 66 21.54 -8.46 -3.47
C GLU A 66 21.99 -9.88 -3.08
N ALA A 67 22.82 -10.01 -2.04
CA ALA A 67 23.25 -11.32 -1.54
C ALA A 67 22.08 -12.14 -0.96
N GLN A 68 21.15 -11.49 -0.26
CA GLN A 68 19.93 -12.13 0.24
C GLN A 68 19.00 -12.56 -0.90
N LEU A 69 18.85 -11.72 -1.92
CA LEU A 69 18.01 -11.98 -3.08
C LEU A 69 18.51 -13.19 -3.89
N GLU A 70 19.82 -13.34 -4.02
CA GLU A 70 20.40 -14.48 -4.73
C GLU A 70 20.12 -15.80 -3.99
N ARG A 71 20.39 -15.86 -2.68
CA ARG A 71 20.06 -17.03 -1.85
C ARG A 71 18.57 -17.37 -1.89
N TYR A 72 17.74 -16.32 -1.88
CA TYR A 72 16.30 -16.48 -2.00
C TYR A 72 15.89 -17.10 -3.34
N ARG A 73 16.50 -16.67 -4.45
CA ARG A 73 16.23 -17.24 -5.78
C ARG A 73 16.60 -18.71 -5.87
N ASP A 74 17.78 -19.09 -5.37
CA ASP A 74 18.22 -20.48 -5.37
C ASP A 74 17.23 -21.40 -4.64
N GLU A 75 16.78 -21.01 -3.44
CA GLU A 75 15.81 -21.80 -2.69
C GLU A 75 14.41 -21.76 -3.31
N LEU A 76 14.00 -20.64 -3.91
CA LEU A 76 12.75 -20.52 -4.64
C LEU A 76 12.69 -21.49 -5.81
N ASP A 77 13.76 -21.57 -6.61
CA ASP A 77 13.83 -22.46 -7.77
C ASP A 77 13.78 -23.93 -7.35
N LEU A 78 14.45 -24.30 -6.25
CA LEU A 78 14.36 -25.65 -5.68
C LEU A 78 12.93 -25.99 -5.21
N LEU A 79 12.24 -25.05 -4.56
CA LEU A 79 10.87 -25.27 -4.09
C LEU A 79 9.88 -25.36 -5.26
N ARG A 80 10.07 -24.55 -6.31
CA ARG A 80 9.28 -24.63 -7.55
C ARG A 80 9.48 -25.96 -8.25
N ALA A 81 10.72 -26.42 -8.43
CA ALA A 81 10.99 -27.72 -9.03
C ALA A 81 10.34 -28.88 -8.24
N ARG A 82 10.34 -28.81 -6.89
CA ARG A 82 9.65 -29.80 -6.05
C ARG A 82 8.13 -29.74 -6.19
N SER A 83 7.57 -28.53 -6.26
CA SER A 83 6.15 -28.31 -6.50
C SER A 83 5.72 -28.88 -7.85
N ASP A 84 6.49 -28.63 -8.91
CA ASP A 84 6.21 -29.14 -10.26
C ASP A 84 6.28 -30.67 -10.30
N ALA A 85 7.28 -31.27 -9.65
CA ALA A 85 7.39 -32.73 -9.55
C ALA A 85 6.22 -33.35 -8.78
N ALA A 86 5.79 -32.71 -7.68
CA ALA A 86 4.61 -33.16 -6.92
C ALA A 86 3.33 -33.10 -7.77
N ARG A 87 3.15 -32.01 -8.52
CA ARG A 87 2.03 -31.84 -9.45
C ARG A 87 2.03 -32.88 -10.58
N GLN A 88 3.19 -33.28 -11.08
CA GLN A 88 3.27 -34.34 -12.11
C GLN A 88 2.89 -35.72 -11.55
N ALA A 89 3.25 -35.99 -10.30
CA ALA A 89 2.89 -37.24 -9.62
C ALA A 89 1.42 -37.33 -9.19
N LEU A 90 0.64 -36.26 -9.36
CA LEU A 90 -0.76 -36.17 -8.90
C LEU A 90 -1.74 -37.01 -9.73
N SER A 91 -1.40 -37.31 -10.98
CA SER A 91 -2.32 -37.85 -11.99
C SER A 91 -3.07 -39.12 -11.54
N ASP A 92 -2.35 -40.12 -11.01
CA ASP A 92 -2.97 -41.36 -10.55
C ASP A 92 -3.90 -41.12 -9.35
N ARG A 93 -3.47 -40.31 -8.37
CA ARG A 93 -4.27 -39.98 -7.17
C ARG A 93 -5.48 -39.10 -7.51
N MET A 94 -5.40 -38.33 -8.59
CA MET A 94 -6.50 -37.49 -9.06
C MET A 94 -7.66 -38.34 -9.58
N ILE A 95 -7.39 -39.46 -10.26
CA ILE A 95 -8.43 -40.38 -10.75
C ILE A 95 -9.24 -40.94 -9.56
N ASP A 96 -8.54 -41.41 -8.53
CA ASP A 96 -9.18 -41.94 -7.31
C ASP A 96 -9.97 -40.87 -6.56
N TRP A 97 -9.43 -39.64 -6.51
CA TRP A 97 -10.15 -38.51 -5.92
C TRP A 97 -11.40 -38.15 -6.71
N GLU A 98 -11.35 -38.09 -8.04
CA GLU A 98 -12.51 -37.76 -8.87
C GLU A 98 -13.64 -38.77 -8.67
N ALA A 99 -13.33 -40.06 -8.63
CA ALA A 99 -14.33 -41.11 -8.38
C ALA A 99 -14.99 -40.93 -7.00
N ARG A 100 -14.20 -40.66 -5.95
CA ARG A 100 -14.73 -40.34 -4.61
C ARG A 100 -15.58 -39.08 -4.62
N ALA A 101 -15.15 -38.03 -5.32
CA ALA A 101 -15.85 -36.76 -5.42
C ALA A 101 -17.20 -36.89 -6.14
N GLN A 102 -17.25 -37.65 -7.25
CA GLN A 102 -18.49 -37.96 -7.96
C GLN A 102 -19.46 -38.78 -7.09
N GLY A 103 -18.96 -39.80 -6.39
CA GLY A 103 -19.75 -40.56 -5.41
C GLY A 103 -20.31 -39.66 -4.30
N TRP A 104 -19.48 -38.74 -3.78
CA TRP A 104 -19.90 -37.76 -2.79
C TRP A 104 -21.00 -36.82 -3.30
N ILE A 105 -20.90 -36.34 -4.55
CA ILE A 105 -21.93 -35.51 -5.18
C ILE A 105 -23.26 -36.27 -5.25
N ALA A 106 -23.24 -37.56 -5.62
CA ALA A 106 -24.44 -38.39 -5.67
C ALA A 106 -25.05 -38.61 -4.27
N GLU A 107 -24.24 -38.94 -3.27
CA GLU A 107 -24.68 -39.09 -1.87
C GLU A 107 -25.30 -37.79 -1.33
N ALA A 108 -24.62 -36.65 -1.55
CA ALA A 108 -25.09 -35.35 -1.10
C ALA A 108 -26.39 -34.93 -1.80
N GLY A 109 -26.55 -35.25 -3.08
CA GLY A 109 -27.77 -34.98 -3.85
C GLY A 109 -28.99 -35.79 -3.40
N ALA A 110 -28.78 -36.92 -2.71
CA ALA A 110 -29.85 -37.74 -2.15
C ALA A 110 -30.29 -37.30 -0.74
N VAL A 111 -29.60 -36.32 -0.13
CA VAL A 111 -29.95 -35.81 1.21
C VAL A 111 -31.16 -34.89 1.12
N GLU A 112 -32.32 -35.35 1.59
CA GLU A 112 -33.54 -34.52 1.65
C GLU A 112 -33.46 -33.43 2.72
N LYS A 113 -32.84 -33.74 3.88
CA LYS A 113 -32.73 -32.84 5.03
C LYS A 113 -31.35 -32.95 5.68
N PRO A 114 -30.64 -31.83 5.89
CA PRO A 114 -29.37 -31.84 6.57
C PRO A 114 -29.48 -32.37 8.02
N GLY A 115 -28.55 -33.24 8.39
CA GLY A 115 -28.39 -33.73 9.76
C GLY A 115 -27.36 -32.90 10.52
N TYR A 116 -27.65 -32.57 11.78
CA TYR A 116 -26.75 -31.80 12.64
C TYR A 116 -26.52 -32.50 13.97
N ALA A 117 -25.28 -32.43 14.47
CA ALA A 117 -24.90 -32.85 15.80
C ALA A 117 -24.44 -31.63 16.63
N PRO A 118 -24.82 -31.53 17.91
CA PRO A 118 -24.30 -30.49 18.78
C PRO A 118 -22.78 -30.67 18.97
N ILE A 119 -22.04 -29.56 18.99
CA ILE A 119 -20.62 -29.58 19.39
C ILE A 119 -20.51 -29.17 20.85
N GLN A 120 -19.62 -29.82 21.59
CA GLN A 120 -19.36 -29.45 22.98
C GLN A 120 -18.41 -28.26 22.99
N ILE A 121 -18.81 -27.17 23.66
CA ILE A 121 -17.97 -26.00 23.86
C ILE A 121 -17.49 -25.95 25.32
N ASP A 122 -16.18 -25.89 25.50
CA ASP A 122 -15.50 -25.90 26.81
C ASP A 122 -14.93 -24.53 27.19
N GLY A 123 -14.64 -23.65 26.22
CA GLY A 123 -14.01 -22.36 26.49
C GLY A 123 -14.10 -21.34 25.36
N PHE A 124 -13.85 -20.08 25.73
CA PHE A 124 -13.81 -18.93 24.84
C PHE A 124 -12.60 -18.05 25.14
N ALA A 125 -12.04 -17.44 24.10
CA ALA A 125 -11.06 -16.36 24.21
C ALA A 125 -11.31 -15.30 23.14
N SER A 126 -10.95 -14.05 23.43
CA SER A 126 -11.05 -12.92 22.50
C SER A 126 -10.14 -11.78 22.97
N THR A 127 -10.16 -10.66 22.25
CA THR A 127 -9.54 -9.40 22.67
C THR A 127 -10.00 -8.99 24.06
N LYS A 128 -9.11 -8.38 24.86
CA LYS A 128 -9.39 -7.96 26.24
C LYS A 128 -10.70 -7.17 26.31
N GLY A 129 -11.54 -7.49 27.29
CA GLY A 129 -12.81 -6.79 27.56
C GLY A 129 -14.05 -7.44 26.93
N VAL A 130 -13.90 -8.32 25.93
CA VAL A 130 -15.00 -9.13 25.38
C VAL A 130 -15.37 -10.25 26.35
N GLN A 131 -16.67 -10.46 26.58
CA GLN A 131 -17.20 -11.47 27.50
C GLN A 131 -18.15 -12.43 26.77
N PHE A 132 -18.22 -13.68 27.23
CA PHE A 132 -19.06 -14.71 26.65
C PHE A 132 -19.96 -15.31 27.75
N ALA A 133 -21.25 -15.42 27.47
CA ALA A 133 -22.24 -16.06 28.34
C ALA A 133 -22.93 -17.19 27.58
N ARG A 134 -22.95 -18.40 28.16
CA ARG A 134 -23.61 -19.57 27.57
C ARG A 134 -25.05 -19.67 28.08
N GLU A 135 -25.99 -19.76 27.15
CA GLU A 135 -27.41 -19.87 27.41
C GLU A 135 -27.88 -21.34 27.47
N LYS A 136 -29.09 -21.55 28.04
CA LYS A 136 -29.69 -22.88 28.20
C LYS A 136 -29.96 -23.60 26.87
N ASP A 137 -30.19 -22.83 25.80
CA ASP A 137 -30.42 -23.34 24.43
C ASP A 137 -29.11 -23.69 23.69
N GLY A 138 -27.96 -23.58 24.37
CA GLY A 138 -26.63 -23.84 23.82
C GLY A 138 -26.05 -22.68 23.01
N SER A 139 -26.78 -21.57 22.86
CA SER A 139 -26.25 -20.36 22.22
C SER A 139 -25.35 -19.56 23.16
N ILE A 140 -24.49 -18.74 22.57
CA ILE A 140 -23.51 -17.92 23.27
C ILE A 140 -23.83 -16.46 23.00
N VAL A 141 -24.12 -15.70 24.05
CA VAL A 141 -24.29 -14.25 24.01
C VAL A 141 -22.94 -13.59 24.30
N VAL A 142 -22.57 -12.62 23.47
CA VAL A 142 -21.29 -11.91 23.56
C VAL A 142 -21.52 -10.49 24.07
N GLY A 143 -20.95 -10.21 25.24
CA GLY A 143 -21.07 -8.94 25.96
C GLY A 143 -19.72 -8.26 26.21
N GLY A 144 -19.72 -7.30 27.13
CA GLY A 144 -18.52 -6.51 27.47
C GLY A 144 -18.15 -5.50 26.38
N GLU A 145 -16.86 -5.21 26.24
CA GLU A 145 -16.36 -4.28 25.23
C GLU A 145 -16.65 -4.79 23.82
N ASN A 146 -17.02 -3.89 22.91
CA ASN A 146 -17.20 -4.19 21.50
C ASN A 146 -16.11 -3.46 20.70
N PRO A 147 -14.94 -4.07 20.48
CA PRO A 147 -13.85 -3.44 19.74
C PRO A 147 -14.19 -3.30 18.26
N ALA A 148 -13.47 -2.43 17.55
CA ALA A 148 -13.59 -2.30 16.10
C ALA A 148 -13.31 -3.62 15.36
N THR A 149 -12.35 -4.39 15.87
CA THR A 149 -11.98 -5.71 15.34
C THR A 149 -11.89 -6.72 16.48
N ALA A 150 -12.34 -7.95 16.25
CA ALA A 150 -12.23 -9.04 17.20
C ALA A 150 -12.01 -10.39 16.51
N THR A 151 -11.28 -11.28 17.19
CA THR A 151 -11.26 -12.70 16.87
C THR A 151 -11.86 -13.46 18.03
N TYR A 152 -12.97 -14.17 17.80
CA TYR A 152 -13.54 -15.06 18.80
C TYR A 152 -12.95 -16.45 18.62
N THR A 153 -12.22 -16.92 19.62
CA THR A 153 -11.69 -18.28 19.66
C THR A 153 -12.59 -19.14 20.53
N VAL A 154 -13.21 -20.15 19.93
CA VAL A 154 -14.09 -21.12 20.59
C VAL A 154 -13.36 -22.45 20.67
N THR A 155 -13.22 -23.01 21.87
CA THR A 155 -12.55 -24.31 22.07
C THR A 155 -13.51 -25.32 22.67
N GLY A 156 -13.35 -26.59 22.33
CA GLY A 156 -14.16 -27.65 22.89
C GLY A 156 -13.89 -29.01 22.26
N LYS A 157 -14.92 -29.86 22.19
CA LYS A 157 -14.84 -31.21 21.62
C LYS A 157 -15.87 -31.43 20.51
N LEU A 158 -15.39 -31.92 19.37
CA LEU A 158 -16.24 -32.45 18.31
C LEU A 158 -16.73 -33.85 18.72
N PRO A 159 -17.99 -34.21 18.41
CA PRO A 159 -18.52 -35.54 18.71
C PRO A 159 -17.82 -36.62 17.88
N ALA A 160 -17.87 -37.87 18.37
CA ALA A 160 -17.52 -39.04 17.56
C ALA A 160 -18.51 -39.19 16.39
N GLY A 161 -18.04 -39.82 15.31
CA GLY A 161 -18.80 -40.01 14.07
C GLY A 161 -18.27 -39.17 12.92
N ARG A 162 -19.13 -38.98 11.92
CA ARG A 162 -18.80 -38.29 10.67
C ARG A 162 -19.30 -36.84 10.72
N LEU A 163 -18.41 -35.90 10.42
CA LEU A 163 -18.70 -34.49 10.21
C LEU A 163 -18.29 -34.07 8.80
N THR A 164 -19.16 -33.32 8.14
CA THR A 164 -19.03 -32.91 6.73
C THR A 164 -19.04 -31.39 6.57
N GLY A 165 -19.24 -30.67 7.65
CA GLY A 165 -19.30 -29.22 7.67
C GLY A 165 -19.53 -28.67 9.07
N LEU A 166 -19.51 -27.34 9.15
CA LEU A 166 -19.82 -26.58 10.36
C LEU A 166 -21.01 -25.67 10.06
N ARG A 167 -21.99 -25.63 10.94
CA ARG A 167 -23.08 -24.66 10.91
C ARG A 167 -22.89 -23.62 12.00
N LEU A 168 -22.92 -22.35 11.60
CA LEU A 168 -22.95 -21.18 12.46
C LEU A 168 -24.34 -20.54 12.37
N GLU A 169 -25.07 -20.58 13.46
CA GLU A 169 -26.33 -19.85 13.62
C GLU A 169 -26.03 -18.53 14.33
N VAL A 170 -26.63 -17.43 13.86
CA VAL A 170 -26.56 -16.11 14.49
C VAL A 170 -27.98 -15.71 14.88
N LEU A 171 -28.16 -15.35 16.15
CA LEU A 171 -29.48 -15.26 16.77
C LEU A 171 -29.77 -13.84 17.26
N PRO A 172 -31.02 -13.35 17.16
CA PRO A 172 -31.39 -12.07 17.74
C PRO A 172 -31.37 -12.16 19.27
N ASP A 173 -31.14 -11.01 19.89
CA ASP A 173 -31.19 -10.87 21.34
C ASP A 173 -31.53 -9.43 21.71
N SER A 174 -32.43 -9.23 22.67
CA SER A 174 -32.91 -7.91 23.07
C SER A 174 -31.84 -7.06 23.76
N SER A 175 -30.76 -7.68 24.24
CA SER A 175 -29.61 -6.98 24.81
C SER A 175 -28.67 -6.37 23.76
N LEU A 176 -28.84 -6.73 22.47
CA LEU A 176 -27.98 -6.28 21.38
C LEU A 176 -28.54 -5.05 20.67
N GLY A 177 -27.65 -4.23 20.08
CA GLY A 177 -28.05 -3.13 19.21
C GLY A 177 -28.93 -3.64 18.07
N GLY A 178 -29.99 -2.89 17.71
CA GLY A 178 -30.95 -3.33 16.67
C GLY A 178 -31.65 -4.66 16.95
N GLN A 179 -31.57 -5.21 18.17
CA GLN A 179 -32.02 -6.57 18.54
C GLN A 179 -31.21 -7.70 17.87
N GLY A 180 -29.97 -7.42 17.46
CA GLY A 180 -29.03 -8.41 16.93
C GLY A 180 -29.31 -8.86 15.48
N PRO A 181 -28.61 -9.89 14.98
CA PRO A 181 -27.74 -10.80 15.73
C PRO A 181 -26.30 -10.30 15.97
N GLY A 182 -25.93 -9.15 15.42
CA GLY A 182 -24.65 -8.48 15.66
C GLY A 182 -24.66 -7.47 16.81
N ARG A 183 -23.47 -6.97 17.16
CA ARG A 183 -23.23 -6.05 18.29
C ARG A 183 -23.13 -4.58 17.88
N SER A 184 -23.14 -4.28 16.57
CA SER A 184 -23.18 -2.90 16.10
C SER A 184 -24.47 -2.22 16.57
N LYS A 185 -24.52 -0.89 16.59
CA LYS A 185 -25.74 -0.14 16.98
C LYS A 185 -26.97 -0.53 16.16
N GLN A 186 -26.75 -0.92 14.90
CA GLN A 186 -27.79 -1.32 13.96
C GLN A 186 -28.07 -2.84 13.99
N GLY A 187 -27.37 -3.61 14.83
CA GLY A 187 -27.56 -5.06 14.97
C GLY A 187 -26.93 -5.92 13.88
N ASN A 188 -26.18 -5.32 12.95
CA ASN A 188 -25.43 -6.07 11.94
C ASN A 188 -24.08 -6.57 12.48
N PHE A 189 -23.52 -7.58 11.81
CA PHE A 189 -22.16 -8.10 12.01
C PHE A 189 -21.48 -8.32 10.65
N VAL A 190 -20.18 -8.52 10.67
CA VAL A 190 -19.42 -9.01 9.52
C VAL A 190 -18.44 -10.09 9.99
N LEU A 191 -18.67 -11.33 9.55
CA LEU A 191 -17.72 -12.43 9.73
C LEU A 191 -16.77 -12.45 8.56
N ASN A 192 -15.53 -12.01 8.76
CA ASN A 192 -14.56 -11.93 7.67
C ASN A 192 -13.85 -13.26 7.41
N ARG A 193 -13.67 -14.09 8.43
CA ARG A 193 -13.09 -15.43 8.26
C ARG A 193 -13.51 -16.38 9.36
N ILE A 194 -13.70 -17.64 8.98
CA ILE A 194 -13.87 -18.76 9.90
C ILE A 194 -12.78 -19.80 9.67
N GLU A 195 -12.15 -20.26 10.75
CA GLU A 195 -11.16 -21.33 10.70
C GLU A 195 -11.51 -22.39 11.73
N LEU A 196 -11.37 -23.66 11.35
CA LEU A 196 -11.51 -24.80 12.25
C LEU A 196 -10.18 -25.54 12.31
N SER A 197 -9.71 -25.79 13.52
CA SER A 197 -8.57 -26.65 13.81
C SER A 197 -9.01 -27.83 14.66
N VAL A 198 -8.62 -29.05 14.29
CA VAL A 198 -8.92 -30.27 15.05
C VAL A 198 -7.62 -30.97 15.44
N LYS A 199 -7.45 -31.22 16.74
CA LYS A 199 -6.24 -31.83 17.29
C LYS A 199 -6.04 -33.24 16.73
N GLY A 200 -4.85 -33.50 16.19
CA GLY A 200 -4.49 -34.81 15.63
C GLY A 200 -4.99 -35.05 14.19
N TYR A 201 -5.66 -34.08 13.57
CA TYR A 201 -6.07 -34.21 12.16
C TYR A 201 -4.91 -33.82 11.21
N PRO A 202 -4.62 -34.59 10.15
CA PRO A 202 -3.44 -34.38 9.29
C PRO A 202 -3.40 -33.00 8.62
N ARG A 203 -4.57 -32.52 8.18
CA ARG A 203 -4.73 -31.19 7.60
C ARG A 203 -5.30 -30.25 8.64
N ASN A 204 -4.54 -29.24 9.02
CA ASN A 204 -4.95 -28.27 10.02
C ASN A 204 -4.40 -26.87 9.67
N PRO A 205 -5.23 -25.81 9.52
CA PRO A 205 -6.70 -25.81 9.66
C PRO A 205 -7.41 -26.70 8.64
N ILE A 206 -8.61 -27.16 9.00
CA ILE A 206 -9.50 -27.94 8.14
C ILE A 206 -9.85 -27.08 6.92
N LEU A 207 -9.76 -27.67 5.72
CA LEU A 207 -10.13 -26.95 4.51
C LEU A 207 -11.64 -26.85 4.38
N LEU A 208 -12.12 -25.61 4.35
CA LEU A 208 -13.49 -25.26 4.00
C LEU A 208 -13.51 -24.83 2.53
N THR A 209 -14.47 -25.31 1.75
CA THR A 209 -14.44 -25.18 0.28
C THR A 209 -15.54 -24.31 -0.29
N GLU A 210 -16.75 -24.44 0.25
CA GLU A 210 -17.88 -23.60 -0.09
C GLU A 210 -18.74 -23.39 1.16
N ALA A 211 -19.41 -22.25 1.19
CA ALA A 211 -20.35 -21.88 2.23
C ALA A 211 -21.65 -21.37 1.63
N ASP A 212 -22.75 -21.67 2.31
CA ASP A 212 -24.08 -21.21 1.96
C ASP A 212 -24.77 -20.64 3.20
N ALA A 213 -25.63 -19.65 3.00
CA ALA A 213 -26.40 -19.04 4.07
C ALA A 213 -27.85 -18.83 3.65
N ASP A 214 -28.77 -18.94 4.61
CA ASP A 214 -30.18 -18.65 4.38
C ASP A 214 -30.43 -17.19 3.99
N TYR A 215 -29.55 -16.29 4.44
CA TYR A 215 -29.52 -14.90 4.01
C TYR A 215 -28.10 -14.32 4.02
N ALA A 216 -27.83 -13.47 3.03
CA ALA A 216 -26.68 -12.59 2.99
C ALA A 216 -27.10 -11.23 2.43
N GLN A 217 -26.55 -10.13 2.97
CA GLN A 217 -26.67 -8.83 2.31
C GLN A 217 -25.84 -8.83 1.02
N PRO A 218 -26.17 -7.99 0.02
CA PRO A 218 -25.44 -7.95 -1.25
C PRO A 218 -23.93 -7.74 -1.04
N GLN A 219 -23.09 -8.52 -1.74
CA GLN A 219 -21.61 -8.49 -1.66
C GLN A 219 -20.99 -9.07 -0.38
N TRP A 220 -21.80 -9.63 0.52
CA TRP A 220 -21.36 -10.23 1.78
C TRP A 220 -21.90 -11.65 1.94
N GLU A 221 -21.78 -12.44 0.88
CA GLU A 221 -22.16 -13.86 0.84
C GLU A 221 -21.26 -14.71 1.74
N ALA A 222 -21.77 -15.84 2.24
CA ALA A 222 -21.05 -16.70 3.20
C ALA A 222 -19.67 -17.17 2.71
N ASN A 223 -19.51 -17.37 1.40
CA ASN A 223 -18.22 -17.68 0.77
C ASN A 223 -17.14 -16.61 1.02
N GLY A 224 -17.53 -15.35 1.27
CA GLY A 224 -16.59 -14.29 1.62
C GLY A 224 -15.85 -14.55 2.93
N ALA A 225 -16.39 -15.38 3.82
CA ALA A 225 -15.75 -15.80 5.08
C ALA A 225 -14.76 -16.97 4.91
N LEU A 226 -14.55 -17.44 3.67
CA LEU A 226 -13.52 -18.44 3.32
C LEU A 226 -12.25 -17.80 2.73
N ASP A 227 -12.23 -16.48 2.54
CA ASP A 227 -11.07 -15.79 1.95
C ASP A 227 -9.84 -15.88 2.86
N GLN A 228 -8.73 -16.36 2.30
CA GLN A 228 -7.46 -16.45 2.99
C GLN A 228 -6.77 -15.08 3.11
N ASN A 229 -7.12 -14.13 2.24
CA ASN A 229 -6.59 -12.76 2.21
C ASN A 229 -7.58 -11.77 2.84
N VAL A 230 -7.81 -11.93 4.14
CA VAL A 230 -8.71 -11.05 4.90
C VAL A 230 -8.21 -9.60 4.86
N LYS A 231 -8.74 -8.81 3.93
CA LYS A 231 -8.52 -7.37 3.90
C LYS A 231 -9.32 -6.72 5.05
N ALA A 232 -8.73 -5.72 5.67
CA ALA A 232 -9.39 -4.97 6.73
C ALA A 232 -10.37 -3.93 6.17
N LYS A 233 -11.33 -3.52 7.00
CA LYS A 233 -12.24 -2.39 6.72
C LYS A 233 -13.11 -2.65 5.47
N GLN A 234 -13.38 -1.62 4.67
CA GLN A 234 -14.37 -1.63 3.58
C GLN A 234 -13.96 -2.48 2.37
N ASP A 235 -12.69 -2.86 2.27
CA ASP A 235 -12.16 -3.71 1.19
C ASP A 235 -12.17 -5.21 1.55
N GLY A 236 -12.70 -5.56 2.73
CA GLY A 236 -12.78 -6.93 3.21
C GLY A 236 -13.91 -7.72 2.58
N THR A 237 -13.75 -9.04 2.51
CA THR A 237 -14.82 -10.01 2.22
C THR A 237 -15.37 -10.56 3.53
N GLY A 238 -16.57 -11.13 3.50
CA GLY A 238 -17.15 -11.78 4.67
C GLY A 238 -18.63 -12.10 4.51
N TRP A 239 -19.23 -12.60 5.58
CA TRP A 239 -20.67 -12.82 5.69
C TRP A 239 -21.32 -11.75 6.57
N ALA A 240 -22.42 -11.15 6.09
CA ALA A 240 -23.19 -10.16 6.84
C ALA A 240 -24.69 -10.23 6.50
N VAL A 241 -25.54 -9.76 7.41
CA VAL A 241 -27.01 -9.94 7.34
C VAL A 241 -27.79 -8.61 7.36
N GLY A 242 -27.14 -7.53 6.94
CA GLY A 242 -27.77 -6.21 6.79
C GLY A 242 -29.08 -6.28 6.00
N GLY A 243 -30.12 -5.61 6.49
CA GLY A 243 -31.46 -5.65 5.92
C GLY A 243 -32.39 -6.73 6.48
N GLN A 244 -31.87 -7.76 7.17
CA GLN A 244 -32.67 -8.76 7.89
C GLN A 244 -32.29 -8.85 9.38
N ILE A 245 -31.95 -7.71 9.97
CA ILE A 245 -31.64 -7.56 11.40
C ILE A 245 -32.86 -7.98 12.26
N GLY A 246 -32.60 -8.51 13.46
CA GLY A 246 -33.64 -8.94 14.41
C GLY A 246 -34.23 -10.32 14.09
N LYS A 247 -33.66 -11.04 13.12
CA LYS A 247 -34.06 -12.40 12.73
C LYS A 247 -32.89 -13.38 12.93
N PRO A 248 -33.19 -14.67 13.23
CA PRO A 248 -32.16 -15.70 13.19
C PRO A 248 -31.74 -15.95 11.74
N HIS A 249 -30.45 -16.18 11.54
CA HIS A 249 -29.85 -16.60 10.26
C HIS A 249 -28.83 -17.69 10.50
N GLU A 250 -28.51 -18.46 9.48
CA GLU A 250 -27.50 -19.51 9.54
C GLU A 250 -26.61 -19.54 8.30
N ALA A 251 -25.34 -19.87 8.52
CA ALA A 251 -24.38 -20.20 7.47
C ALA A 251 -23.80 -21.59 7.71
N VAL A 252 -23.74 -22.40 6.65
CA VAL A 252 -23.14 -23.73 6.65
C VAL A 252 -21.86 -23.66 5.82
N PHE A 253 -20.77 -24.17 6.38
CA PHE A 253 -19.44 -24.22 5.78
C PHE A 253 -19.08 -25.69 5.53
N GLY A 254 -18.96 -26.09 4.27
CA GLY A 254 -18.63 -27.46 3.88
C GLY A 254 -17.15 -27.79 4.12
N PHE A 255 -16.88 -28.96 4.66
CA PHE A 255 -15.52 -29.49 4.74
C PHE A 255 -15.16 -30.14 3.40
N ALA A 256 -13.96 -29.89 2.91
CA ALA A 256 -13.49 -30.49 1.66
C ALA A 256 -13.45 -32.02 1.71
N GLU A 257 -13.07 -32.56 2.87
CA GLU A 257 -13.13 -33.98 3.19
C GLU A 257 -13.83 -34.16 4.54
N ALA A 258 -14.58 -35.26 4.66
CA ALA A 258 -15.28 -35.57 5.90
C ALA A 258 -14.29 -35.87 7.04
N ILE A 259 -14.53 -35.29 8.19
CA ILE A 259 -13.84 -35.63 9.43
C ILE A 259 -14.54 -36.85 10.02
N VAL A 260 -13.82 -37.95 10.22
CA VAL A 260 -14.32 -39.16 10.86
C VAL A 260 -13.56 -39.36 12.16
N LEU A 261 -14.28 -39.41 13.28
CA LEU A 261 -13.72 -39.50 14.62
C LEU A 261 -14.24 -40.74 15.34
N ASP A 262 -13.36 -41.63 15.77
CA ASP A 262 -13.74 -42.80 16.59
C ASP A 262 -14.14 -42.39 18.02
N GLN A 263 -13.58 -41.28 18.50
CA GLN A 263 -13.81 -40.71 19.82
C GLN A 263 -13.84 -39.18 19.74
N PRO A 264 -14.46 -38.49 20.71
CA PRO A 264 -14.48 -37.03 20.71
C PRO A 264 -13.08 -36.40 20.64
N ALA A 265 -12.90 -35.39 19.78
CA ALA A 265 -11.61 -34.74 19.54
C ALA A 265 -11.65 -33.25 19.89
N GLU A 266 -10.55 -32.74 20.46
CA GLU A 266 -10.41 -31.32 20.77
C GLU A 266 -10.36 -30.46 19.49
N PHE A 267 -11.07 -29.33 19.51
CA PHE A 267 -11.06 -28.35 18.41
C PHE A 267 -10.82 -26.93 18.91
N SER A 268 -10.41 -26.07 17.97
CA SER A 268 -10.40 -24.61 18.09
C SER A 268 -11.04 -24.01 16.84
N ILE A 269 -12.07 -23.18 17.00
CA ILE A 269 -12.68 -22.39 15.92
C ILE A 269 -12.32 -20.92 16.14
N GLN A 270 -11.83 -20.25 15.09
CA GLN A 270 -11.64 -18.80 15.08
C GLN A 270 -12.69 -18.14 14.21
N LEU A 271 -13.40 -17.16 14.77
CA LEU A 271 -14.32 -16.25 14.05
C LEU A 271 -13.68 -14.86 14.00
N ILE A 272 -13.06 -14.53 12.87
CA ILE A 272 -12.28 -13.32 12.65
C ILE A 272 -13.19 -12.23 12.06
N GLN A 273 -13.20 -11.06 12.70
CA GLN A 273 -14.13 -9.97 12.43
C GLN A 273 -13.35 -8.66 12.44
N ASN A 274 -12.93 -8.22 11.26
CA ASN A 274 -12.02 -7.10 11.03
C ASN A 274 -12.70 -5.90 10.32
N TYR A 275 -14.03 -5.88 10.34
CA TYR A 275 -14.82 -4.83 9.70
C TYR A 275 -15.18 -3.68 10.66
N GLY A 276 -14.42 -2.59 10.53
CA GLY A 276 -14.83 -1.22 10.88
C GLY A 276 -15.40 -1.02 12.30
N ASP A 277 -16.46 -0.22 12.41
CA ASP A 277 -17.03 0.29 13.66
C ASP A 277 -17.86 -0.77 14.41
N GLN A 278 -17.18 -1.77 14.98
CA GLN A 278 -17.75 -2.69 15.98
C GLN A 278 -18.79 -3.70 15.43
N HIS A 279 -18.58 -4.19 14.20
CA HIS A 279 -19.47 -5.17 13.53
C HIS A 279 -19.15 -6.62 13.93
N THR A 280 -19.11 -6.88 15.23
CA THR A 280 -18.88 -8.23 15.75
C THR A 280 -20.21 -8.96 16.02
N ILE A 281 -20.20 -10.29 15.97
CA ILE A 281 -21.32 -11.19 16.23
C ILE A 281 -21.70 -11.07 17.71
N GLY A 282 -23.01 -10.98 17.97
CA GLY A 282 -23.57 -10.75 19.30
C GLY A 282 -24.16 -11.98 19.96
N ARG A 283 -24.82 -12.85 19.20
CA ARG A 283 -25.25 -14.15 19.72
C ARG A 283 -25.15 -15.21 18.64
N PHE A 284 -24.55 -16.35 18.97
CA PHE A 284 -24.34 -17.42 18.01
C PHE A 284 -24.46 -18.82 18.61
N ARG A 285 -24.67 -19.81 17.76
CA ARG A 285 -24.62 -21.24 18.10
C ARG A 285 -23.86 -21.99 17.02
N LEU A 286 -23.11 -23.01 17.44
CA LEU A 286 -22.34 -23.86 16.55
C LEU A 286 -22.85 -25.29 16.59
N SER A 287 -22.87 -25.95 15.43
CA SER A 287 -23.22 -27.37 15.30
C SER A 287 -22.44 -27.99 14.14
N GLY A 288 -22.16 -29.29 14.22
CA GLY A 288 -21.51 -30.04 13.16
C GLY A 288 -22.54 -30.59 12.18
N LEU A 289 -22.32 -30.40 10.89
CA LEU A 289 -23.09 -31.06 9.84
C LEU A 289 -22.64 -32.53 9.74
N THR A 290 -23.58 -33.48 9.74
CA THR A 290 -23.29 -34.92 9.75
C THR A 290 -23.63 -35.63 8.45
N THR A 291 -24.57 -35.09 7.67
CA THR A 291 -24.97 -35.59 6.34
C THR A 291 -24.02 -35.11 5.25
N PRO A 292 -23.81 -35.87 4.16
CA PRO A 292 -23.03 -35.37 3.03
C PRO A 292 -23.62 -34.07 2.48
N THR A 293 -22.77 -33.19 1.94
CA THR A 293 -23.17 -31.87 1.44
C THR A 293 -22.46 -31.54 0.15
N LEU A 294 -23.17 -30.86 -0.76
CA LEU A 294 -22.60 -30.35 -2.00
C LEU A 294 -21.56 -29.26 -1.72
N LEU A 295 -21.61 -28.60 -0.54
CA LEU A 295 -20.65 -27.57 -0.13
C LEU A 295 -19.22 -28.09 0.03
N ALA A 296 -19.02 -29.41 0.11
CA ALA A 296 -17.69 -30.01 0.14
C ALA A 296 -16.90 -29.74 -1.14
N ILE A 297 -17.58 -29.58 -2.28
CA ILE A 297 -16.96 -29.38 -3.59
C ILE A 297 -17.54 -28.11 -4.20
N PRO A 298 -16.73 -27.08 -4.51
CA PRO A 298 -17.22 -25.81 -5.07
C PRO A 298 -18.10 -25.99 -6.30
N THR A 299 -19.16 -25.18 -6.44
CA THR A 299 -20.15 -25.27 -7.52
C THR A 299 -19.54 -25.44 -8.93
N PRO A 300 -18.54 -24.63 -9.36
CA PRO A 300 -17.94 -24.80 -10.69
C PRO A 300 -17.27 -26.17 -10.88
N LEU A 301 -16.66 -26.72 -9.83
CA LEU A 301 -15.99 -28.03 -9.88
C LEU A 301 -17.01 -29.17 -9.92
N ARG A 302 -18.15 -29.04 -9.23
CA ARG A 302 -19.24 -30.02 -9.34
C ARG A 302 -19.73 -30.13 -10.78
N HIS A 303 -19.94 -28.99 -11.45
CA HIS A 303 -20.36 -28.98 -12.85
C HIS A 303 -19.32 -29.66 -13.76
N ALA A 304 -18.02 -29.43 -13.52
CA ALA A 304 -16.95 -30.11 -14.26
C ALA A 304 -16.92 -31.62 -13.99
N LEU A 305 -17.04 -32.05 -12.72
CA LEU A 305 -17.04 -33.46 -12.31
C LEU A 305 -18.22 -34.25 -12.87
N LEU A 306 -19.36 -33.62 -13.09
CA LEU A 306 -20.55 -34.25 -13.70
C LEU A 306 -20.41 -34.47 -15.21
N LYS A 307 -19.43 -33.85 -15.87
CA LYS A 307 -19.12 -34.11 -17.28
C LYS A 307 -18.19 -35.33 -17.42
N PRO A 308 -18.34 -36.13 -18.50
CA PRO A 308 -17.32 -37.10 -18.91
C PRO A 308 -15.94 -36.44 -19.03
N ALA A 309 -14.89 -37.12 -18.59
CA ALA A 309 -13.54 -36.56 -18.48
C ALA A 309 -12.98 -36.05 -19.82
N ASP A 310 -13.35 -36.71 -20.92
CA ASP A 310 -12.99 -36.37 -22.31
C ASP A 310 -13.75 -35.16 -22.87
N LEU A 311 -14.81 -34.69 -22.18
CA LEU A 311 -15.61 -33.53 -22.58
C LEU A 311 -15.37 -32.27 -21.72
N ARG A 312 -14.46 -32.34 -20.75
CA ARG A 312 -14.11 -31.18 -19.90
C ARG A 312 -13.17 -30.24 -20.63
N SER A 313 -13.34 -28.93 -20.44
CA SER A 313 -12.41 -27.94 -21.02
C SER A 313 -11.04 -27.96 -20.30
N PRO A 314 -9.96 -27.45 -20.92
CA PRO A 314 -8.67 -27.30 -20.26
C PRO A 314 -8.74 -26.51 -18.95
N GLU A 315 -9.58 -25.46 -18.90
CA GLU A 315 -9.79 -24.64 -17.70
C GLU A 315 -10.49 -25.43 -16.58
N GLU A 316 -11.45 -26.30 -16.94
CA GLU A 316 -12.14 -27.18 -15.98
C GLU A 316 -11.17 -28.22 -15.41
N GLN A 317 -10.35 -28.85 -16.26
CA GLN A 317 -9.31 -29.80 -15.85
C GLN A 317 -8.29 -29.13 -14.92
N GLU A 318 -7.82 -27.94 -15.27
CA GLU A 318 -6.88 -27.15 -14.47
C GLU A 318 -7.49 -26.74 -13.11
N SER A 319 -8.78 -26.37 -13.09
CA SER A 319 -9.48 -26.02 -11.84
C SER A 319 -9.63 -27.20 -10.89
N LEU A 320 -9.93 -28.39 -11.43
CA LEU A 320 -10.00 -29.64 -10.65
C LEU A 320 -8.62 -30.00 -10.10
N LEU A 321 -7.58 -29.92 -10.93
CA LEU A 321 -6.21 -30.19 -10.52
C LEU A 321 -5.78 -29.26 -9.37
N ARG A 322 -5.98 -27.94 -9.51
CA ARG A 322 -5.67 -26.96 -8.46
C ARG A 322 -6.42 -27.19 -7.16
N HIS A 323 -7.67 -27.62 -7.25
CA HIS A 323 -8.45 -27.95 -6.08
C HIS A 323 -7.88 -29.19 -5.38
N PHE A 324 -7.59 -30.24 -6.13
CA PHE A 324 -7.05 -31.47 -5.58
C PHE A 324 -5.63 -31.33 -5.03
N GLU A 325 -4.79 -30.48 -5.62
CA GLU A 325 -3.48 -30.08 -5.07
C GLU A 325 -3.56 -29.57 -3.62
N ARG A 326 -4.67 -28.86 -3.30
CA ARG A 326 -4.95 -28.38 -1.96
C ARG A 326 -5.55 -29.44 -1.06
N LEU A 327 -5.89 -30.63 -1.53
CA LEU A 327 -6.40 -31.74 -0.71
C LEU A 327 -5.35 -32.80 -0.47
N ASP A 328 -4.57 -33.07 -1.52
CA ASP A 328 -3.56 -34.11 -1.54
C ASP A 328 -2.54 -33.93 -0.41
N SER A 329 -2.46 -34.93 0.47
CA SER A 329 -1.64 -34.90 1.68
C SER A 329 -0.14 -34.88 1.40
N GLU A 330 0.28 -35.35 0.22
CA GLU A 330 1.67 -35.32 -0.23
C GLU A 330 2.04 -33.98 -0.87
N THR A 331 1.12 -33.38 -1.64
CA THR A 331 1.39 -32.18 -2.44
C THR A 331 1.18 -30.89 -1.67
N TRP A 332 0.12 -30.80 -0.87
CA TRP A 332 -0.19 -29.58 -0.12
C TRP A 332 0.97 -29.09 0.77
N PRO A 333 1.67 -29.94 1.55
CA PRO A 333 2.80 -29.47 2.36
C PRO A 333 3.93 -28.83 1.54
N ILE A 334 4.13 -29.29 0.30
CA ILE A 334 5.13 -28.73 -0.63
C ILE A 334 4.68 -27.36 -1.11
N LEU A 335 3.41 -27.24 -1.54
CA LEU A 335 2.82 -25.97 -1.97
C LEU A 335 2.78 -24.94 -0.85
N ALA A 336 2.35 -25.34 0.35
CA ALA A 336 2.32 -24.47 1.53
C ALA A 336 3.73 -23.99 1.90
N LYS A 337 4.75 -24.84 1.75
CA LYS A 337 6.15 -24.43 1.96
C LYS A 337 6.60 -23.42 0.91
N LEU A 338 6.25 -23.62 -0.36
CA LEU A 338 6.55 -22.67 -1.44
C LEU A 338 5.87 -21.32 -1.18
N GLU A 339 4.57 -21.31 -0.89
CA GLU A 339 3.81 -20.09 -0.59
C GLU A 339 4.40 -19.34 0.63
N ALA A 340 4.69 -20.05 1.72
CA ALA A 340 5.30 -19.48 2.90
C ALA A 340 6.73 -18.96 2.67
N PHE A 341 7.45 -19.51 1.68
CA PHE A 341 8.75 -19.03 1.27
C PHE A 341 8.64 -17.80 0.38
N GLU A 342 7.72 -17.79 -0.58
CA GLU A 342 7.47 -16.65 -1.46
C GLU A 342 7.10 -15.38 -0.66
N ALA A 343 6.30 -15.53 0.40
CA ALA A 343 5.96 -14.46 1.34
C ALA A 343 7.17 -13.82 2.07
N LYS A 344 8.35 -14.46 2.05
CA LYS A 344 9.59 -13.97 2.68
C LYS A 344 10.54 -13.28 1.70
N ALA A 345 10.05 -12.89 0.52
CA ALA A 345 10.84 -12.17 -0.47
C ALA A 345 11.58 -10.97 0.14
N PRO A 346 12.92 -10.87 -0.05
CA PRO A 346 13.70 -9.74 0.44
C PRO A 346 13.14 -8.41 -0.07
N GLN A 347 13.05 -7.42 0.83
CA GLN A 347 12.58 -6.08 0.49
C GLN A 347 13.73 -5.18 0.09
N LYS A 348 13.52 -4.34 -0.91
CA LYS A 348 14.54 -3.38 -1.35
C LYS A 348 14.83 -2.37 -0.22
N PRO A 349 16.11 -2.14 0.14
CA PRO A 349 16.48 -1.20 1.19
C PRO A 349 16.49 0.22 0.64
N GLU A 350 15.31 0.73 0.32
CA GLU A 350 15.10 2.07 -0.23
C GLU A 350 14.45 3.00 0.78
N MET A 351 14.79 4.28 0.71
CA MET A 351 14.12 5.35 1.45
C MET A 351 13.51 6.37 0.50
N ASP A 352 12.43 7.00 0.94
CA ASP A 352 11.86 8.16 0.26
C ASP A 352 12.69 9.41 0.56
N VAL A 353 13.16 10.07 -0.49
CA VAL A 353 13.73 11.40 -0.40
C VAL A 353 12.89 12.38 -1.21
N ARG A 354 12.59 13.53 -0.62
CA ARG A 354 11.83 14.58 -1.29
C ARG A 354 12.72 15.28 -2.30
N ILE A 355 12.27 15.33 -3.55
CA ILE A 355 12.98 15.95 -4.67
C ILE A 355 12.08 16.94 -5.39
N LEU A 356 12.69 17.87 -6.12
CA LEU A 356 12.00 18.74 -7.07
C LEU A 356 12.25 18.22 -8.48
N LYS A 357 11.29 17.51 -9.06
CA LYS A 357 11.37 16.91 -10.40
C LYS A 357 10.90 17.89 -11.46
N GLN A 358 11.64 18.01 -12.55
CA GLN A 358 11.22 18.81 -13.70
C GLN A 358 10.07 18.09 -14.41
N ARG A 359 8.97 18.80 -14.68
CA ARG A 359 7.90 18.29 -15.54
C ARG A 359 8.42 18.09 -16.97
N SER A 360 8.15 16.91 -17.53
CA SER A 360 8.45 16.57 -18.92
C SER A 360 7.20 16.52 -19.81
N GLY A 361 6.01 16.53 -19.22
CA GLY A 361 4.71 16.61 -19.88
C GLY A 361 3.73 17.37 -19.00
N ASP A 362 2.60 17.81 -19.57
CA ASP A 362 1.62 18.70 -18.89
C ASP A 362 2.31 19.94 -18.25
N LEU A 363 3.05 20.67 -19.07
CA LEU A 363 3.78 21.85 -18.61
C LEU A 363 2.80 22.94 -18.18
N ARG A 364 3.06 23.54 -17.03
CA ARG A 364 2.33 24.71 -16.56
C ARG A 364 2.63 25.91 -17.48
N THR A 365 1.58 26.64 -17.82
CA THR A 365 1.68 27.95 -18.46
C THR A 365 1.81 29.01 -17.37
N THR A 366 2.99 29.64 -17.30
CA THR A 366 3.24 30.73 -16.37
C THR A 366 2.64 32.01 -16.93
N HIS A 367 2.01 32.81 -16.07
CA HIS A 367 1.44 34.10 -16.43
C HIS A 367 2.01 35.19 -15.52
N VAL A 368 2.09 36.41 -16.05
CA VAL A 368 2.23 37.60 -15.19
C VAL A 368 1.00 37.68 -14.30
N LEU A 369 1.17 38.03 -13.03
CA LEU A 369 0.04 38.16 -12.09
C LEU A 369 -0.26 39.62 -11.80
N ARG A 370 -1.54 40.00 -11.80
CA ARG A 370 -1.96 41.36 -11.45
C ARG A 370 -1.58 41.63 -9.99
N ARG A 371 -0.63 42.54 -9.76
CA ARG A 371 -0.11 42.87 -8.43
C ARG A 371 0.33 41.64 -7.61
N GLY A 372 0.81 40.59 -8.28
CA GLY A 372 1.23 39.36 -7.62
C GLY A 372 0.09 38.41 -7.18
N GLU A 373 -1.18 38.73 -7.44
CA GLU A 373 -2.33 37.92 -7.04
C GLU A 373 -2.47 36.69 -7.95
N PHE A 374 -2.33 35.49 -7.37
CA PHE A 374 -2.27 34.24 -8.13
C PHE A 374 -3.59 33.85 -8.80
N LYS A 375 -4.71 34.40 -8.33
CA LYS A 375 -6.02 34.21 -8.95
C LYS A 375 -6.30 35.18 -10.11
N GLU A 376 -5.41 36.13 -10.37
CA GLU A 376 -5.57 37.16 -11.40
C GLU A 376 -4.44 37.08 -12.45
N PRO A 377 -4.40 36.01 -13.27
CA PRO A 377 -3.42 35.89 -14.35
C PRO A 377 -3.66 36.94 -15.43
N LEU A 378 -2.56 37.45 -15.99
CA LEU A 378 -2.51 38.36 -17.13
C LEU A 378 -1.91 37.60 -18.33
N ALA A 379 -0.99 38.21 -19.08
CA ALA A 379 -0.37 37.57 -20.24
C ALA A 379 0.51 36.37 -19.83
N ALA A 380 0.48 35.32 -20.64
CA ALA A 380 1.40 34.19 -20.53
C ALA A 380 2.84 34.63 -20.82
N VAL A 381 3.81 34.00 -20.16
CA VAL A 381 5.23 34.25 -20.35
C VAL A 381 6.02 32.96 -20.46
N GLU A 382 7.08 33.01 -21.25
CA GLU A 382 8.05 31.93 -21.37
C GLU A 382 9.28 32.17 -20.48
N PRO A 383 10.02 31.11 -20.10
CA PRO A 383 11.27 31.26 -19.38
C PRO A 383 12.25 32.20 -20.09
N GLY A 384 12.86 33.12 -19.35
CA GLY A 384 13.68 34.20 -19.92
C GLY A 384 14.65 34.81 -18.91
N ALA A 385 15.42 35.82 -19.32
CA ALA A 385 16.44 36.47 -18.51
C ALA A 385 16.07 37.94 -18.25
N LEU A 386 16.74 38.57 -17.27
CA LEU A 386 16.70 40.02 -17.13
C LEU A 386 17.44 40.66 -18.31
N SER A 387 16.83 41.62 -19.00
CA SER A 387 17.42 42.29 -20.18
C SER A 387 18.70 43.07 -19.88
N VAL A 388 18.90 43.46 -18.62
CA VAL A 388 20.14 44.06 -18.11
C VAL A 388 21.31 43.06 -18.00
N LEU A 389 21.05 41.76 -18.15
CA LEU A 389 22.05 40.70 -18.10
C LEU A 389 22.16 39.97 -19.45
N PRO A 390 23.28 39.28 -19.71
CA PRO A 390 23.42 38.44 -20.89
C PRO A 390 22.27 37.41 -21.00
N PRO A 391 21.73 37.15 -22.20
CA PRO A 391 20.59 36.25 -22.37
C PRO A 391 20.93 34.81 -21.96
N ILE A 392 19.92 34.06 -21.51
CA ILE A 392 20.04 32.62 -21.24
C ILE A 392 19.84 31.86 -22.56
N GLN A 393 20.83 31.05 -22.95
CA GLN A 393 20.69 30.11 -24.08
C GLN A 393 20.05 28.80 -23.58
N HIS A 394 18.88 28.46 -24.12
CA HIS A 394 18.19 27.21 -23.80
C HIS A 394 18.71 26.05 -24.65
N ARG A 395 18.72 24.84 -24.07
CA ARG A 395 19.09 23.61 -24.79
C ARG A 395 17.99 23.06 -25.71
N GLY A 396 16.75 23.54 -25.56
CA GLY A 396 15.60 23.13 -26.37
C GLY A 396 14.61 24.27 -26.57
N ASP A 397 13.42 23.96 -27.07
CA ASP A 397 12.41 24.96 -27.47
C ASP A 397 11.91 25.83 -26.30
N ARG A 398 12.00 25.31 -25.07
CA ARG A 398 11.64 26.01 -23.83
C ARG A 398 12.70 25.77 -22.78
N GLY A 399 13.15 26.83 -22.11
CA GLY A 399 14.12 26.74 -21.02
C GLY A 399 13.58 26.03 -19.78
N ASP A 400 14.46 25.31 -19.07
CA ASP A 400 14.15 24.67 -17.80
C ASP A 400 15.11 25.11 -16.68
N ARG A 401 14.93 24.58 -15.47
CA ARG A 401 15.78 24.91 -14.31
C ARG A 401 17.26 24.60 -14.53
N LEU A 402 17.58 23.61 -15.35
CA LEU A 402 18.96 23.24 -15.64
C LEU A 402 19.60 24.24 -16.62
N ASP A 403 18.84 24.83 -17.54
CA ASP A 403 19.34 25.95 -18.37
C ASP A 403 19.67 27.17 -17.50
N LEU A 404 18.75 27.55 -16.61
CA LEU A 404 18.97 28.65 -15.65
C LEU A 404 20.19 28.36 -14.76
N ALA A 405 20.29 27.15 -14.20
CA ALA A 405 21.41 26.77 -13.34
C ALA A 405 22.75 26.85 -14.08
N LYS A 406 22.83 26.32 -15.31
CA LYS A 406 24.04 26.40 -16.14
C LYS A 406 24.43 27.83 -16.49
N TRP A 407 23.46 28.71 -16.74
CA TRP A 407 23.74 30.11 -17.02
C TRP A 407 24.29 30.87 -15.80
N LEU A 408 23.69 30.65 -14.61
CA LEU A 408 24.15 31.28 -13.36
C LEU A 408 25.63 31.00 -13.08
N VAL A 409 26.07 29.74 -13.23
CA VAL A 409 27.46 29.32 -12.94
C VAL A 409 28.32 29.12 -14.19
N GLY A 410 27.81 29.50 -15.36
CA GLY A 410 28.50 29.30 -16.64
C GLY A 410 29.58 30.35 -16.96
N GLY A 411 29.73 31.36 -16.10
CA GLY A 411 30.66 32.49 -16.30
C GLY A 411 30.12 33.58 -17.25
N GLN A 412 28.99 33.32 -17.92
CA GLN A 412 28.31 34.32 -18.75
C GLN A 412 27.55 35.35 -17.91
N ASN A 413 26.95 34.95 -16.79
CA ASN A 413 26.36 35.88 -15.83
C ASN A 413 27.48 36.61 -15.06
N PRO A 414 27.59 37.95 -15.17
CA PRO A 414 28.64 38.72 -14.52
C PRO A 414 28.44 38.88 -13.00
N LEU A 415 27.21 38.73 -12.50
CA LEU A 415 26.88 39.00 -11.10
C LEU A 415 27.28 37.85 -10.18
N THR A 416 27.00 36.60 -10.58
CA THR A 416 27.30 35.43 -9.76
C THR A 416 28.74 35.34 -9.27
N PRO A 417 29.78 35.49 -10.11
CA PRO A 417 31.15 35.46 -9.61
C PRO A 417 31.50 36.67 -8.73
N ARG A 418 30.88 37.84 -8.94
CA ARG A 418 31.06 39.02 -8.07
C ARG A 418 30.45 38.83 -6.69
N VAL A 419 29.23 38.29 -6.62
CA VAL A 419 28.57 37.96 -5.35
C VAL A 419 29.42 36.98 -4.56
N ILE A 420 29.86 35.88 -5.17
CA ILE A 420 30.70 34.88 -4.48
C ILE A 420 32.06 35.46 -4.06
N ALA A 421 32.72 36.26 -4.90
CA ALA A 421 33.97 36.90 -4.53
C ALA A 421 33.79 37.86 -3.35
N ASN A 422 32.70 38.64 -3.36
CA ASN A 422 32.35 39.57 -2.29
C ASN A 422 31.99 38.86 -0.98
N GLU A 423 31.25 37.74 -1.04
CA GLU A 423 30.98 36.91 0.13
C GLU A 423 32.26 36.32 0.72
N ILE A 424 33.17 35.80 -0.11
CA ILE A 424 34.46 35.28 0.35
C ILE A 424 35.25 36.39 1.04
N TRP A 425 35.31 37.57 0.42
CA TRP A 425 35.99 38.74 1.00
C TRP A 425 35.38 39.12 2.36
N ALA A 426 34.05 39.20 2.45
CA ALA A 426 33.34 39.51 3.69
C ALA A 426 33.61 38.49 4.80
N ASN A 427 33.67 37.20 4.46
CA ASN A 427 33.99 36.15 5.42
C ASN A 427 35.44 36.20 5.90
N LEU A 428 36.37 36.71 5.09
CA LEU A 428 37.78 36.86 5.46
C LEU A 428 38.05 38.12 6.28
N PHE A 429 37.39 39.23 5.95
CA PHE A 429 37.73 40.56 6.50
C PHE A 429 36.60 41.20 7.33
N GLY A 430 35.47 40.53 7.51
CA GLY A 430 34.33 40.99 8.30
C GLY A 430 33.39 41.97 7.57
N GLN A 431 33.77 42.48 6.41
CA GLN A 431 32.96 43.37 5.57
C GLN A 431 33.27 43.11 4.09
N GLY A 432 32.22 43.06 3.26
CA GLY A 432 32.37 42.90 1.80
C GLY A 432 32.90 44.16 1.12
N ILE A 433 33.47 44.00 -0.08
CA ILE A 433 33.80 45.12 -0.98
C ILE A 433 32.52 45.91 -1.30
N VAL A 434 31.41 45.19 -1.51
CA VAL A 434 30.03 45.69 -1.42
C VAL A 434 29.49 45.28 -0.06
N THR A 435 29.09 46.24 0.76
CA THR A 435 28.68 45.96 2.15
C THR A 435 27.31 45.28 2.21
N THR A 436 26.41 45.61 1.28
CA THR A 436 25.12 44.94 1.10
C THR A 436 25.29 43.63 0.33
N LEU A 437 25.65 42.54 1.03
CA LEU A 437 26.02 41.26 0.40
C LEU A 437 24.99 40.71 -0.60
N ASN A 438 23.69 40.91 -0.34
CA ASN A 438 22.59 40.39 -1.16
C ASN A 438 21.95 41.45 -2.08
N ASP A 439 22.52 42.65 -2.17
CA ASP A 439 21.99 43.73 -3.01
C ASP A 439 23.14 44.53 -3.66
N PHE A 440 23.34 44.29 -4.95
CA PHE A 440 24.24 44.96 -5.88
C PHE A 440 23.47 45.94 -6.78
N GLY A 441 22.15 46.03 -6.61
CA GLY A 441 21.29 46.94 -7.36
C GLY A 441 21.44 48.39 -6.90
N VAL A 442 20.59 49.27 -7.43
CA VAL A 442 20.63 50.72 -7.18
C VAL A 442 20.48 51.07 -5.69
N ARG A 443 19.84 50.21 -4.90
CA ARG A 443 19.67 50.39 -3.45
C ARG A 443 20.79 49.77 -2.59
N GLY A 444 21.65 48.96 -3.21
CA GLY A 444 22.85 48.43 -2.58
C GLY A 444 23.94 49.47 -2.43
N ASP A 445 24.90 49.17 -1.57
CA ASP A 445 26.12 49.97 -1.47
C ASP A 445 26.98 49.78 -2.72
N ARG A 446 27.62 50.86 -3.18
CA ARG A 446 28.59 50.76 -4.28
C ARG A 446 29.84 50.01 -3.79
N PRO A 447 30.52 49.24 -4.66
CA PRO A 447 31.77 48.61 -4.30
C PRO A 447 32.80 49.67 -3.91
N THR A 448 33.46 49.48 -2.77
CA THR A 448 34.58 50.35 -2.34
C THR A 448 35.76 50.28 -3.30
N HIS A 449 35.97 49.10 -3.91
CA HIS A 449 37.06 48.81 -4.84
C HIS A 449 36.51 48.03 -6.07
N PRO A 450 35.87 48.71 -7.04
CA PRO A 450 35.19 48.05 -8.16
C PRO A 450 36.13 47.20 -9.02
N ASP A 451 37.31 47.71 -9.36
CA ASP A 451 38.27 46.99 -10.21
C ASP A 451 38.80 45.71 -9.54
N LEU A 452 38.97 45.74 -8.21
CA LEU A 452 39.37 44.57 -7.44
C LEU A 452 38.28 43.50 -7.44
N LEU A 453 37.03 43.90 -7.22
CA LEU A 453 35.89 42.98 -7.25
C LEU A 453 35.74 42.32 -8.62
N ASP A 454 35.87 43.09 -9.69
CA ASP A 454 35.83 42.60 -11.06
C ASP A 454 36.98 41.63 -11.36
N TRP A 455 38.19 41.95 -10.90
CA TRP A 455 39.35 41.08 -11.04
C TRP A 455 39.18 39.76 -10.28
N LEU A 456 38.72 39.80 -9.02
CA LEU A 456 38.46 38.61 -8.21
C LEU A 456 37.36 37.74 -8.81
N ALA A 457 36.29 38.36 -9.34
CA ALA A 457 35.22 37.65 -10.02
C ALA A 457 35.73 36.92 -11.28
N ALA A 458 36.54 37.60 -12.11
CA ALA A 458 37.14 36.99 -13.29
C ALA A 458 38.13 35.87 -12.91
N GLU A 459 38.92 36.06 -11.85
CA GLU A 459 39.87 35.06 -11.35
C GLU A 459 39.17 33.81 -10.80
N LEU A 460 38.01 33.98 -10.15
CA LEU A 460 37.19 32.86 -9.69
C LEU A 460 36.73 31.98 -10.85
N VAL A 461 36.22 32.58 -11.93
CA VAL A 461 35.78 31.85 -13.13
C VAL A 461 36.97 31.18 -13.82
N ARG A 462 38.09 31.89 -14.02
CA ARG A 462 39.32 31.35 -14.64
C ARG A 462 39.87 30.13 -13.89
N ASN A 463 39.73 30.11 -12.57
CA ASN A 463 40.18 29.01 -11.73
C ASN A 463 39.16 27.87 -11.57
N GLY A 464 38.11 27.84 -12.40
CA GLY A 464 37.08 26.80 -12.37
C GLY A 464 36.24 26.85 -11.09
N TRP A 465 35.89 28.06 -10.62
CA TRP A 465 35.09 28.31 -9.42
C TRP A 465 35.71 27.80 -8.11
N SER A 466 37.02 27.59 -8.08
CA SER A 466 37.71 27.10 -6.90
C SER A 466 37.83 28.18 -5.82
N ARG A 467 36.94 28.12 -4.83
CA ARG A 467 36.98 29.00 -3.65
C ARG A 467 38.34 28.94 -2.93
N LYS A 468 38.94 27.75 -2.81
CA LYS A 468 40.28 27.56 -2.20
C LYS A 468 41.37 28.36 -2.92
N LYS A 469 41.38 28.35 -4.26
CA LYS A 469 42.36 29.10 -5.05
C LYS A 469 42.13 30.61 -4.92
N LEU A 470 40.88 31.07 -4.94
CA LEU A 470 40.56 32.49 -4.77
C LEU A 470 40.97 32.98 -3.36
N ILE A 471 40.62 32.24 -2.30
CA ILE A 471 41.02 32.56 -0.92
C ILE A 471 42.55 32.66 -0.83
N LYS A 472 43.29 31.67 -1.36
CA LYS A 472 44.76 31.72 -1.40
C LYS A 472 45.27 32.98 -2.11
N THR A 473 44.64 33.35 -3.22
CA THR A 473 45.02 34.54 -4.00
C THR A 473 44.84 35.82 -3.18
N ILE A 474 43.71 35.94 -2.48
CA ILE A 474 43.40 37.09 -1.62
C ILE A 474 44.39 37.20 -0.45
N VAL A 475 44.65 36.11 0.28
CA VAL A 475 45.50 36.17 1.50
C VAL A 475 47.00 36.24 1.20
N MET A 476 47.40 36.01 -0.04
CA MET A 476 48.80 36.08 -0.50
C MET A 476 49.10 37.33 -1.33
N SER A 477 48.15 38.25 -1.50
CA SER A 477 48.40 39.54 -2.14
C SER A 477 49.17 40.45 -1.17
N ASN A 478 50.33 40.96 -1.59
CA ASN A 478 51.13 41.93 -0.84
C ASN A 478 50.66 43.36 -1.07
#